data_AF-A0A256IP51-F1
#
_entry.id   AF-A0A256IP51-F1
#
_cell.length_a   1.000
_cell.length_b   1.000
_cell.length_c   1.000
_cell.angle_alpha   90.00
_cell.angle_beta   90.00
_cell.angle_gamma   90.00
#
_symmetry.space_group_name_H-M   'P 1'
#
loop_
_entity.id
_entity.type
_entity.pdbx_description
1 polymer ?
#
loop_
_entity_poly.entity_id
_entity_poly.type
_entity_poly.pdbx_seq_one_letter_code
_entity_poly.pdbx_strand_id
1 'polypeptide(L)'
;MNKAELIEAMASESGLSKADAKRVLDAFTHATTRALAKGESAVLVGFGSFSISKRSARTGRNPKSRNGSVNDSPVAFDACPDFAAALDLNPGKGDEASAKCRDADVVIDAEYIASEAGRNSRLSEDDAKRALEAFINATTKALKKGDRLSLGGKEDENEGFGTFSISKRSARTGRNPQTGKEIQIAAKNVVKFKAGAELSKAVN
;
A
#
# COMPACT_ATOMS: atom_id res chain seq x y z
N MET A 1 -4.51 -6.51 12.13
CA MET A 1 -3.77 -5.31 12.56
C MET A 1 -4.58 -4.05 12.24
N ASN A 2 -4.93 -3.27 13.26
CA ASN A 2 -5.57 -1.97 13.09
C ASN A 2 -4.55 -0.80 13.18
N LYS A 3 -5.00 0.44 12.95
CA LYS A 3 -4.14 1.63 12.97
C LYS A 3 -3.45 1.85 14.33
N ALA A 4 -4.13 1.61 15.44
CA ALA A 4 -3.58 1.82 16.79
C ALA A 4 -2.46 0.81 17.10
N GLU A 5 -2.70 -0.46 16.80
CA GLU A 5 -1.71 -1.54 16.90
C GLU A 5 -0.48 -1.26 16.03
N LEU A 6 -0.69 -0.72 14.81
CA LEU A 6 0.40 -0.34 13.92
C LEU A 6 1.23 0.80 14.52
N ILE A 7 0.60 1.85 15.03
CA ILE A 7 1.31 2.97 15.67
C ILE A 7 2.13 2.48 16.86
N GLU A 8 1.59 1.55 17.65
CA GLU A 8 2.30 0.94 18.77
C GLU A 8 3.49 0.10 18.31
N ALA A 9 3.32 -0.73 17.28
CA ALA A 9 4.41 -1.51 16.70
C ALA A 9 5.51 -0.59 16.13
N MET A 10 5.12 0.46 15.40
CA MET A 10 6.04 1.46 14.87
C MET A 10 6.83 2.16 15.98
N ALA A 11 6.16 2.61 17.04
CA ALA A 11 6.80 3.27 18.19
C ALA A 11 7.80 2.34 18.89
N SER A 12 7.40 1.09 19.13
CA SER A 12 8.23 0.07 19.78
C SER A 12 9.49 -0.26 18.96
N GLU A 13 9.36 -0.41 17.65
CA GLU A 13 10.47 -0.81 16.77
C GLU A 13 11.39 0.37 16.39
N SER A 14 10.86 1.59 16.26
CA SER A 14 11.66 2.78 15.95
C SER A 14 12.30 3.46 17.17
N GLY A 15 11.83 3.15 18.38
CA GLY A 15 12.21 3.84 19.61
C GLY A 15 11.60 5.25 19.76
N LEU A 16 10.63 5.60 18.92
CA LEU A 16 9.94 6.89 18.96
C LEU A 16 8.71 6.86 19.86
N SER A 17 8.20 8.05 20.20
CA SER A 17 6.92 8.14 20.90
C SER A 17 5.76 7.68 19.98
N LYS A 18 4.68 7.17 20.58
CA LYS A 18 3.45 6.84 19.82
C LYS A 18 2.90 8.05 19.05
N ALA A 19 3.11 9.26 19.57
CA ALA A 19 2.71 10.49 18.89
C ALA A 19 3.55 10.74 17.63
N ASP A 20 4.86 10.52 17.69
CA ASP A 20 5.76 10.72 16.54
C ASP A 20 5.54 9.64 15.47
N ALA A 21 5.40 8.37 15.87
CA ALA A 21 5.03 7.29 14.96
C ALA A 21 3.68 7.56 14.27
N LYS A 22 2.70 8.07 15.01
CA LYS A 22 1.41 8.52 14.43
C LYS A 22 1.61 9.65 13.42
N ARG A 23 2.42 10.66 13.73
CA ARG A 23 2.70 11.78 12.81
C ARG A 23 3.33 11.31 11.51
N VAL A 24 4.29 10.40 11.57
CA VAL A 24 4.91 9.81 10.37
C VAL A 24 3.88 9.05 9.53
N LEU A 25 3.05 8.20 10.16
CA LEU A 25 2.00 7.46 9.46
C LEU A 25 0.97 8.41 8.81
N ASP A 26 0.53 9.42 9.54
CA ASP A 26 -0.44 10.41 9.04
C ASP A 26 0.18 11.22 7.88
N ALA A 27 1.44 11.66 8.00
CA ALA A 27 2.16 12.36 6.94
C ALA A 27 2.27 11.52 5.65
N PHE A 28 2.60 10.22 5.77
CA PHE A 28 2.62 9.30 4.64
C PHE A 28 1.23 9.18 3.97
N THR A 29 0.18 8.94 4.75
CA THR A 29 -1.17 8.80 4.20
C THR A 29 -1.66 10.09 3.53
N HIS A 30 -1.34 11.24 4.12
CA HIS A 30 -1.72 12.55 3.61
C HIS A 30 -0.96 12.89 2.32
N ALA A 31 0.35 12.67 2.28
CA ALA A 31 1.18 12.84 1.10
C ALA A 31 0.68 12.00 -0.08
N THR A 32 0.41 10.72 0.17
CA THR A 32 -0.12 9.79 -0.84
C THR A 32 -1.49 10.26 -1.34
N THR A 33 -2.38 10.67 -0.42
CA THR A 33 -3.72 11.16 -0.79
C THR A 33 -3.64 12.42 -1.65
N ARG A 34 -2.76 13.37 -1.31
CA ARG A 34 -2.57 14.61 -2.10
C ARG A 34 -2.05 14.34 -3.50
N ALA A 35 -1.06 13.45 -3.64
CA ALA A 35 -0.51 13.08 -4.94
C ALA A 35 -1.61 12.46 -5.81
N LEU A 36 -2.31 11.45 -5.29
CA LEU A 36 -3.39 10.79 -6.02
C LEU A 36 -4.53 11.77 -6.35
N ALA A 37 -4.91 12.69 -5.45
CA ALA A 37 -5.94 13.68 -5.73
C ALA A 37 -5.61 14.59 -6.93
N LYS A 38 -4.31 14.76 -7.26
CA LYS A 38 -3.84 15.52 -8.43
C LYS A 38 -3.77 14.68 -9.71
N GLY A 39 -4.06 13.38 -9.65
CA GLY A 39 -3.81 12.47 -10.76
C GLY A 39 -2.38 11.94 -10.82
N GLU A 40 -1.53 12.31 -9.86
CA GLU A 40 -0.13 11.90 -9.77
C GLU A 40 -0.01 10.52 -9.12
N SER A 41 1.05 9.80 -9.47
CA SER A 41 1.46 8.58 -8.77
C SER A 41 2.36 8.92 -7.57
N ALA A 42 2.28 8.11 -6.52
CA ALA A 42 3.09 8.27 -5.32
C ALA A 42 3.81 6.98 -4.97
N VAL A 43 5.06 7.05 -4.52
CA VAL A 43 5.80 5.88 -4.07
C VAL A 43 6.41 6.09 -2.70
N LEU A 44 6.20 5.11 -1.81
CA LEU A 44 6.97 4.99 -0.59
C LEU A 44 8.12 4.03 -0.86
N VAL A 45 9.34 4.56 -0.83
CA VAL A 45 10.56 3.80 -1.13
C VAL A 45 10.65 2.58 -0.22
N GLY A 46 10.92 1.41 -0.79
CA GLY A 46 11.02 0.15 -0.06
C GLY A 46 9.68 -0.49 0.34
N PHE A 47 8.53 0.15 0.06
CA PHE A 47 7.20 -0.38 0.36
C PHE A 47 6.38 -0.66 -0.91
N GLY A 48 5.97 0.39 -1.62
CA GLY A 48 5.12 0.25 -2.78
C GLY A 48 4.68 1.59 -3.37
N SER A 49 4.17 1.50 -4.59
CA SER A 49 3.64 2.63 -5.34
C SER A 49 2.12 2.60 -5.39
N PHE A 50 1.52 3.78 -5.43
CA PHE A 50 0.10 4.04 -5.55
C PHE A 50 -0.13 4.84 -6.83
N SER A 51 -1.15 4.46 -7.59
CA SER A 51 -1.52 5.16 -8.82
C SER A 51 -3.03 5.15 -9.02
N ILE A 52 -3.53 6.09 -9.83
CA ILE A 52 -4.92 6.05 -10.28
C ILE A 52 -5.04 5.17 -11.52
N SER A 53 -5.83 4.11 -11.39
CA SER A 53 -6.33 3.31 -12.49
C SER A 53 -7.52 4.01 -13.14
N LYS A 54 -7.28 4.69 -14.27
CA LYS A 54 -8.34 5.20 -15.14
C LYS A 54 -9.10 4.01 -15.74
N ARG A 55 -10.27 3.68 -15.19
CA ARG A 55 -11.15 2.66 -15.77
C ARG A 55 -12.08 3.31 -16.78
N SER A 56 -12.15 2.77 -17.99
CA SER A 56 -13.20 3.11 -18.95
C SER A 56 -14.57 2.72 -18.37
N ALA A 57 -15.63 3.46 -18.70
CA ALA A 57 -16.98 3.07 -18.35
C ALA A 57 -17.26 1.63 -18.82
N ARG A 58 -17.77 0.79 -17.92
CA ARG A 58 -18.20 -0.59 -18.23
C ARG A 58 -19.60 -0.77 -17.69
N THR A 59 -20.45 -1.46 -18.45
CA THR A 59 -21.80 -1.82 -18.02
C THR A 59 -21.70 -2.83 -16.87
N GLY A 60 -21.95 -2.38 -15.64
CA GLY A 60 -22.01 -3.24 -14.46
C GLY A 60 -23.34 -3.98 -14.39
N ARG A 61 -23.32 -5.25 -13.96
CA ARG A 61 -24.53 -5.96 -13.52
C ARG A 61 -24.78 -5.63 -12.04
N ASN A 62 -26.03 -5.34 -11.67
CA ASN A 62 -26.42 -5.09 -10.28
C ASN A 62 -26.16 -6.35 -9.41
N PRO A 63 -25.24 -6.30 -8.43
CA PRO A 63 -24.85 -7.44 -7.61
C PRO A 63 -25.93 -7.89 -6.62
N LYS A 64 -27.07 -7.20 -6.51
CA LYS A 64 -28.16 -7.63 -5.61
C LYS A 64 -28.87 -8.90 -6.07
N SER A 65 -28.55 -9.44 -7.24
CA SER A 65 -28.64 -10.89 -7.51
C SER A 65 -27.32 -11.54 -7.07
N ARG A 66 -27.20 -11.80 -5.76
CA ARG A 66 -26.07 -12.41 -5.03
C ARG A 66 -24.83 -11.51 -4.76
N ASN A 67 -25.03 -10.63 -3.78
CA ASN A 67 -24.07 -9.89 -2.93
C ASN A 67 -22.64 -9.63 -3.43
N GLY A 68 -22.38 -8.37 -3.77
CA GLY A 68 -21.05 -7.77 -3.72
C GLY A 68 -21.04 -6.36 -4.29
N SER A 69 -21.15 -5.32 -3.45
CA SER A 69 -20.98 -3.92 -3.88
C SER A 69 -19.64 -3.79 -4.62
N VAL A 70 -19.69 -3.42 -5.90
CA VAL A 70 -18.49 -3.15 -6.70
C VAL A 70 -17.98 -1.76 -6.27
N ASN A 71 -17.38 -1.70 -5.09
CA ASN A 71 -16.52 -0.58 -4.71
C ASN A 71 -15.20 -0.77 -5.47
N ASP A 72 -15.24 -0.49 -6.77
CA ASP A 72 -14.05 -0.46 -7.62
C ASP A 72 -13.27 0.82 -7.31
N SER A 73 -12.49 0.79 -6.23
CA SER A 73 -11.58 1.88 -5.91
C SER A 73 -10.68 2.19 -7.12
N PRO A 74 -10.52 3.47 -7.50
CA PRO A 74 -9.68 3.87 -8.61
C PRO A 74 -8.18 3.75 -8.27
N VAL A 75 -7.83 3.55 -7.00
CA VAL A 75 -6.44 3.45 -6.57
C VAL A 75 -5.91 2.02 -6.75
N ALA A 76 -4.81 1.89 -7.50
CA ALA A 76 -4.00 0.68 -7.59
C ALA A 76 -2.81 0.79 -6.63
N PHE A 77 -2.38 -0.35 -6.09
CA PHE A 77 -1.16 -0.48 -5.29
C PHE A 77 -0.30 -1.57 -5.88
N ASP A 78 0.98 -1.24 -6.12
CA ASP A 78 1.99 -2.17 -6.59
C ASP A 78 3.14 -2.20 -5.58
N ALA A 79 3.39 -3.38 -5.00
CA ALA A 79 4.46 -3.59 -4.03
C ALA A 79 5.84 -3.46 -4.68
N CYS A 80 6.78 -2.84 -3.96
CA CYS A 80 8.18 -2.80 -4.39
C CYS A 80 8.83 -4.19 -4.36
N PRO A 81 9.88 -4.42 -5.18
CA PRO A 81 10.59 -5.70 -5.19
C PRO A 81 11.03 -6.13 -3.79
N ASP A 82 11.60 -5.21 -3.01
CA ASP A 82 12.12 -5.49 -1.67
C ASP A 82 10.99 -5.91 -0.71
N PHE A 83 9.87 -5.19 -0.72
CA PHE A 83 8.70 -5.51 0.10
C PHE A 83 8.02 -6.82 -0.33
N ALA A 84 7.94 -7.06 -1.65
CA ALA A 84 7.39 -8.30 -2.19
C ALA A 84 8.26 -9.51 -1.84
N ALA A 85 9.59 -9.36 -1.95
CA ALA A 85 10.55 -10.37 -1.54
C ALA A 85 10.48 -10.62 -0.03
N ALA A 86 10.39 -9.56 0.77
CA ALA A 86 10.26 -9.66 2.22
C ALA A 86 9.01 -10.45 2.65
N LEU A 87 7.94 -10.46 1.84
CA LEU A 87 6.70 -11.20 2.08
C LEU A 87 6.71 -12.64 1.55
N ASP A 88 7.85 -13.15 1.08
CA ASP A 88 7.97 -14.46 0.41
C ASP A 88 6.98 -14.62 -0.76
N LEU A 89 6.61 -13.50 -1.39
CA LEU A 89 5.81 -13.54 -2.61
C LEU A 89 6.78 -13.95 -3.71
N ASN A 90 6.94 -15.26 -3.99
CA ASN A 90 7.73 -15.74 -5.12
C ASN A 90 7.39 -14.90 -6.36
N PRO A 91 8.24 -13.96 -6.80
CA PRO A 91 7.96 -13.20 -8.00
C PRO A 91 8.04 -14.24 -9.12
N GLY A 92 6.94 -14.45 -9.84
CA GLY A 92 6.97 -15.31 -11.01
C GLY A 92 7.97 -14.73 -12.00
N LYS A 93 8.65 -15.56 -12.79
CA LYS A 93 9.45 -15.10 -13.93
C LYS A 93 8.55 -14.24 -14.83
N GLY A 94 8.77 -12.92 -14.82
CA GLY A 94 7.90 -11.91 -15.44
C GLY A 94 7.35 -10.82 -14.49
N ASP A 95 7.40 -11.02 -13.17
CA ASP A 95 7.12 -10.00 -12.14
C ASP A 95 8.38 -9.23 -11.72
N GLU A 96 9.56 -9.65 -12.19
CA GLU A 96 10.85 -8.95 -12.03
C GLU A 96 10.83 -7.52 -12.61
N ALA A 97 9.79 -7.19 -13.40
CA ALA A 97 9.52 -5.85 -13.93
C ALA A 97 8.96 -4.85 -12.90
N SER A 98 9.13 -5.09 -11.60
CA SER A 98 8.78 -4.14 -10.52
C SER A 98 9.89 -3.14 -10.19
N ALA A 99 10.84 -2.90 -11.10
CA ALA A 99 11.72 -1.72 -11.08
C ALA A 99 10.95 -0.37 -10.95
N LYS A 100 9.62 -0.39 -11.12
CA LYS A 100 8.69 0.73 -11.09
C LYS A 100 8.52 1.45 -9.76
N CYS A 101 9.12 0.96 -8.67
CA CYS A 101 9.07 1.73 -7.41
C CYS A 101 9.88 3.03 -7.43
N ARG A 102 10.52 3.39 -8.55
CA ARG A 102 11.23 4.67 -8.70
C ARG A 102 10.60 5.61 -9.74
N ASP A 103 9.64 5.15 -10.53
CA ASP A 103 9.08 5.92 -11.65
C ASP A 103 7.77 6.65 -11.29
N ALA A 104 7.56 6.96 -10.02
CA ALA A 104 6.37 7.71 -9.58
C ALA A 104 6.63 9.22 -9.57
N ASP A 105 5.57 10.00 -9.79
CA ASP A 105 5.63 11.47 -9.82
C ASP A 105 6.02 12.06 -8.46
N VAL A 106 5.58 11.43 -7.36
CA VAL A 106 5.89 11.83 -5.99
C VAL A 106 6.63 10.71 -5.27
N VAL A 107 7.88 10.98 -4.88
CA VAL A 107 8.66 10.09 -4.01
C VAL A 107 8.46 10.52 -2.56
N ILE A 108 7.93 9.62 -1.74
CA ILE A 108 7.74 9.80 -0.31
C ILE A 108 8.89 9.06 0.38
N ASP A 109 9.93 9.80 0.74
CA ASP A 109 11.07 9.32 1.51
C ASP A 109 11.11 9.95 2.92
N ALA A 110 12.17 9.65 3.67
CA ALA A 110 12.33 10.16 5.03
C ALA A 110 12.43 11.69 5.08
N GLU A 111 13.11 12.31 4.10
CA GLU A 111 13.24 13.76 3.97
C GLU A 111 11.88 14.41 3.71
N TYR A 112 11.10 13.87 2.77
CA TYR A 112 9.75 14.32 2.48
C TYR A 112 8.87 14.26 3.74
N ILE A 113 8.88 13.13 4.46
CA ILE A 113 8.09 12.96 5.68
C ILE A 113 8.54 13.91 6.78
N ALA A 114 9.85 14.09 6.98
CA ALA A 114 10.38 15.01 7.97
C ALA A 114 9.94 16.46 7.66
N SER A 115 9.93 16.86 6.40
CA SER A 115 9.46 18.19 5.97
C SER A 115 7.95 18.39 6.21
N GLU A 116 7.13 17.36 5.98
CA GLU A 116 5.68 17.41 6.15
C GLU A 116 5.25 17.35 7.63
N ALA A 117 5.89 16.48 8.41
CA ALA A 117 5.60 16.32 9.83
C ALA A 117 6.23 17.44 10.71
N GLY A 118 7.28 18.10 10.21
CA GLY A 118 8.14 19.03 10.95
C GLY A 118 7.54 20.40 11.28
N ARG A 119 6.40 20.79 10.70
CA ARG A 119 5.80 22.12 10.97
C ARG A 119 5.36 22.32 12.44
N ASN A 120 5.21 21.25 13.22
CA ASN A 120 4.87 21.27 14.66
C ASN A 120 5.62 20.21 15.50
N SER A 121 6.65 19.55 14.95
CA SER A 121 7.36 18.47 15.65
C SER A 121 8.86 18.51 15.40
N ARG A 122 9.66 18.09 16.39
CA ARG A 122 11.12 17.94 16.28
C ARG A 122 11.49 16.59 15.64
N LEU A 123 10.74 16.13 14.65
CA LEU A 123 11.04 14.89 13.93
C LEU A 123 12.26 15.16 13.04
N SER A 124 13.38 14.50 13.32
CA SER A 124 14.54 14.50 12.42
C SER A 124 14.30 13.58 11.22
N GLU A 125 15.12 13.74 10.18
CA GLU A 125 15.13 12.82 9.04
C GLU A 125 15.42 11.37 9.46
N ASP A 126 16.35 11.18 10.41
CA ASP A 126 16.67 9.87 10.98
C ASP A 126 15.49 9.26 11.75
N ASP A 127 14.69 10.07 12.44
CA ASP A 127 13.47 9.62 13.10
C ASP A 127 12.43 9.17 12.07
N ALA A 128 12.22 9.97 11.02
CA ALA A 128 11.31 9.62 9.92
C ALA A 128 11.74 8.32 9.25
N LYS A 129 13.04 8.14 8.99
CA LYS A 129 13.59 6.91 8.41
C LYS A 129 13.32 5.70 9.30
N ARG A 130 13.67 5.76 10.59
CA ARG A 130 13.41 4.67 11.54
C ARG A 130 11.93 4.33 11.65
N ALA A 131 11.06 5.34 11.65
CA ALA A 131 9.61 5.14 11.68
C ALA A 131 9.08 4.47 10.41
N LEU A 132 9.57 4.85 9.23
CA LEU A 132 9.19 4.24 7.95
C LEU A 132 9.68 2.79 7.85
N GLU A 133 10.91 2.50 8.27
CA GLU A 133 11.43 1.13 8.35
C GLU A 133 10.59 0.28 9.32
N ALA A 134 10.27 0.82 10.50
CA ALA A 134 9.39 0.17 11.46
C ALA A 134 7.98 -0.08 10.90
N PHE A 135 7.44 0.85 10.12
CA PHE A 135 6.16 0.67 9.41
C PHE A 135 6.22 -0.49 8.42
N ILE A 136 7.26 -0.55 7.58
CA ILE A 136 7.44 -1.62 6.58
C ILE A 136 7.57 -2.98 7.29
N ASN A 137 8.38 -3.05 8.35
CA ASN A 137 8.59 -4.28 9.10
C ASN A 137 7.32 -4.75 9.82
N ALA A 138 6.62 -3.85 10.51
CA ALA A 138 5.36 -4.16 11.19
C ALA A 138 4.31 -4.68 10.20
N THR A 139 4.18 -4.01 9.05
CA THR A 139 3.27 -4.42 7.98
C THR A 139 3.66 -5.77 7.39
N THR A 140 4.95 -6.01 7.16
CA THR A 140 5.46 -7.30 6.66
C THR A 140 5.10 -8.43 7.62
N LYS A 141 5.38 -8.25 8.92
CA LYS A 141 5.07 -9.23 9.97
C LYS A 141 3.58 -9.53 10.04
N ALA A 142 2.71 -8.51 9.96
CA ALA A 142 1.26 -8.68 9.98
C ALA A 142 0.78 -9.46 8.75
N LEU A 143 1.19 -9.05 7.55
CA LEU A 143 0.75 -9.70 6.31
C LEU A 143 1.24 -11.15 6.20
N LYS A 144 2.46 -11.47 6.67
CA LYS A 144 2.96 -12.86 6.72
C LYS A 144 2.11 -13.78 7.59
N LYS A 145 1.55 -13.26 8.69
CA LYS A 145 0.63 -14.01 9.56
C LYS A 145 -0.74 -14.24 8.91
N GLY A 146 -1.00 -13.62 7.77
CA GLY A 146 -2.33 -13.58 7.14
C GLY A 146 -3.24 -12.51 7.70
N ASP A 147 -2.72 -11.64 8.58
CA ASP A 147 -3.50 -10.55 9.15
C ASP A 147 -3.78 -9.48 8.11
N ARG A 148 -4.98 -8.89 8.17
CA ARG A 148 -5.32 -7.69 7.41
C ARG A 148 -4.79 -6.47 8.15
N LEU A 149 -4.20 -5.52 7.44
CA LEU A 149 -3.82 -4.21 7.97
C LEU A 149 -4.84 -3.17 7.53
N SER A 150 -5.58 -2.59 8.46
CA SER A 150 -6.54 -1.51 8.16
C SER A 150 -6.05 -0.17 8.71
N LEU A 151 -5.93 0.83 7.83
CA LEU A 151 -5.52 2.20 8.14
C LEU A 151 -6.74 3.14 8.23
N GLY A 152 -7.74 2.73 9.02
CA GLY A 152 -9.02 3.43 9.25
C GLY A 152 -9.01 4.49 10.38
N GLY A 153 -10.01 5.37 10.39
CA GLY A 153 -10.36 6.23 11.52
C GLY A 153 -10.96 5.45 12.71
N LYS A 154 -11.18 6.14 13.85
CA LYS A 154 -11.52 5.53 15.14
C LYS A 154 -12.94 4.95 15.27
N GLU A 155 -13.82 5.15 14.28
CA GLU A 155 -15.23 4.76 14.41
C GLU A 155 -15.72 3.81 13.30
N ASP A 156 -15.10 3.80 12.12
CA ASP A 156 -15.50 2.90 11.03
C ASP A 156 -14.30 2.39 10.21
N GLU A 157 -14.19 1.06 10.09
CA GLU A 157 -13.12 0.39 9.32
C GLU A 157 -13.12 0.74 7.82
N ASN A 158 -14.19 1.39 7.34
CA ASN A 158 -14.36 1.84 5.96
C ASN A 158 -14.13 3.36 5.76
N GLU A 159 -13.90 4.13 6.83
CA GLU A 159 -13.67 5.58 6.80
C GLU A 159 -12.18 5.91 7.04
N GLY A 160 -11.30 5.46 6.14
CA GLY A 160 -9.90 5.88 6.20
C GLY A 160 -9.14 5.62 4.91
N PHE A 161 -7.81 5.51 5.03
CA PHE A 161 -6.92 5.39 3.87
C PHE A 161 -7.18 4.11 3.07
N GLY A 162 -7.27 2.97 3.77
CA GLY A 162 -7.60 1.69 3.15
C GLY A 162 -7.08 0.48 3.92
N THR A 163 -7.22 -0.69 3.31
CA THR A 163 -6.87 -1.98 3.90
C THR A 163 -5.93 -2.77 3.00
N PHE A 164 -4.85 -3.29 3.58
CA PHE A 164 -3.96 -4.27 2.96
C PHE A 164 -4.32 -5.69 3.41
N SER A 165 -4.24 -6.63 2.49
CA SER A 165 -4.49 -8.05 2.75
C SER A 165 -3.69 -8.93 1.79
N ILE A 166 -3.38 -10.15 2.20
CA ILE A 166 -2.80 -11.15 1.30
C ILE A 166 -3.91 -11.84 0.51
N SER A 167 -3.71 -11.96 -0.80
CA SER A 167 -4.54 -12.75 -1.70
C SER A 167 -3.71 -13.88 -2.30
N LYS A 168 -4.18 -15.11 -2.13
CA LYS A 168 -3.56 -16.28 -2.76
C LYS A 168 -3.98 -16.38 -4.22
N ARG A 169 -3.01 -16.39 -5.13
CA ARG A 169 -3.18 -16.68 -6.55
C ARG A 169 -2.82 -18.14 -6.78
N SER A 170 -3.76 -18.93 -7.26
CA SER A 170 -3.51 -20.33 -7.59
C SER A 170 -2.55 -20.45 -8.77
N ALA A 171 -1.85 -21.58 -8.85
CA ALA A 171 -1.05 -21.90 -10.01
C ALA A 171 -1.92 -21.94 -11.26
N ARG A 172 -1.37 -21.50 -12.39
CA ARG A 172 -2.06 -21.51 -13.69
C ARG A 172 -1.05 -21.50 -14.84
N THR A 173 -1.50 -21.97 -15.99
CA THR A 173 -0.75 -21.81 -17.23
C THR A 173 -0.93 -20.39 -17.75
N GLY A 174 0.17 -19.66 -17.94
CA GLY A 174 0.23 -18.39 -18.65
C GLY A 174 0.92 -18.53 -19.99
N ARG A 175 1.08 -17.41 -20.71
CA ARG A 175 1.90 -17.33 -21.92
C ARG A 175 2.90 -16.19 -21.80
N ASN A 176 4.12 -16.40 -22.26
CA ASN A 176 5.12 -15.34 -22.33
C ASN A 176 4.63 -14.29 -23.36
N PRO A 177 4.45 -13.02 -22.98
CA PRO A 177 3.94 -11.98 -23.88
C PRO A 177 4.81 -11.73 -25.12
N GLN A 178 6.12 -11.98 -25.04
CA GLN A 178 7.06 -11.76 -26.14
C GLN A 178 7.13 -12.95 -27.11
N THR A 179 6.98 -14.18 -26.61
CA THR A 179 7.22 -15.40 -27.40
C THR A 179 5.98 -16.25 -27.64
N GLY A 180 4.88 -15.98 -26.94
CA GLY A 180 3.63 -16.76 -27.01
C GLY A 180 3.71 -18.16 -26.38
N LYS A 181 4.90 -18.63 -26.00
CA LYS A 181 5.12 -19.95 -25.39
C LYS A 181 4.42 -20.06 -24.04
N GLU A 182 3.87 -21.24 -23.76
CA GLU A 182 3.24 -21.52 -22.48
C GLU A 182 4.27 -21.54 -21.35
N ILE A 183 3.90 -20.94 -20.22
CA ILE A 183 4.70 -20.88 -19.01
C ILE A 183 3.84 -21.29 -17.82
N GLN A 184 4.38 -22.14 -16.95
CA GLN A 184 3.71 -22.48 -15.70
C GLN A 184 3.96 -21.37 -14.69
N ILE A 185 2.88 -20.73 -14.23
CA ILE A 185 2.92 -19.72 -13.19
C ILE A 185 2.57 -20.44 -11.88
N ALA A 186 3.55 -20.56 -10.99
CA ALA A 186 3.35 -21.16 -9.68
C ALA A 186 2.33 -20.36 -8.85
N ALA A 187 1.71 -21.03 -7.87
CA ALA A 187 0.87 -20.35 -6.91
C ALA A 187 1.72 -19.34 -6.14
N LYS A 188 1.19 -18.13 -5.96
CA LYS A 188 1.88 -17.07 -5.22
C LYS A 188 0.90 -16.28 -4.38
N ASN A 189 1.39 -15.71 -3.30
CA ASN A 189 0.67 -14.69 -2.59
C ASN A 189 0.90 -13.35 -3.29
N VAL A 190 -0.07 -12.45 -3.22
CA VAL A 190 0.09 -11.06 -3.63
C VAL A 190 -0.53 -10.15 -2.58
N VAL A 191 0.07 -8.98 -2.35
CA VAL A 191 -0.56 -7.94 -1.54
C VAL A 191 -1.68 -7.31 -2.36
N LYS A 192 -2.85 -7.19 -1.74
CA LYS A 192 -3.99 -6.46 -2.27
C LYS A 192 -4.29 -5.29 -1.35
N PHE A 193 -4.29 -4.08 -1.93
CA PHE A 193 -4.82 -2.89 -1.30
C PHE A 193 -6.28 -2.66 -1.73
N LYS A 194 -7.10 -2.20 -0.80
CA LYS A 194 -8.44 -1.67 -1.05
C LYS A 194 -8.51 -0.28 -0.44
N ALA A 195 -8.70 0.75 -1.26
CA ALA A 195 -8.84 2.12 -0.77
C ALA A 195 -10.10 2.24 0.09
N GLY A 196 -10.00 3.00 1.18
CA GLY A 196 -11.15 3.34 2.01
C GLY A 196 -11.98 4.48 1.42
N ALA A 197 -13.08 4.84 2.09
CA ALA A 197 -14.02 5.83 1.58
C ALA A 197 -13.40 7.23 1.46
N GLU A 198 -12.56 7.64 2.42
CA GLU A 198 -11.90 8.95 2.39
C GLU A 198 -10.95 9.07 1.20
N LEU A 199 -10.04 8.10 1.05
CA LEU A 199 -9.10 8.09 -0.07
C LEU A 199 -9.86 8.01 -1.40
N SER A 200 -10.90 7.19 -1.49
CA SER A 200 -11.70 7.07 -2.72
C SER A 200 -12.46 8.35 -3.05
N LYS A 201 -12.94 9.11 -2.06
CA LYS A 201 -13.61 10.41 -2.28
C LYS A 201 -12.62 11.49 -2.73
N ALA A 202 -11.40 11.47 -2.19
CA ALA A 202 -10.39 12.48 -2.50
C ALA A 202 -9.83 12.38 -3.93
N VAL A 203 -9.96 11.21 -4.58
CA VAL A 203 -9.35 10.92 -5.88
C VAL A 203 -10.37 10.72 -7.01
N ASN A 204 -11.68 10.84 -6.72
CA ASN A 204 -12.77 10.70 -7.70
C ASN A 204 -13.37 12.06 -8.07
#